data_AF-A0A0L9TX45-F1
#
_entry.id   AF-A0A0L9TX45-F1
#
_cell.length_a   1.000
_cell.length_b   1.000
_cell.length_c   1.000
_cell.angle_alpha   90.00
_cell.angle_beta   90.00
_cell.angle_gamma   90.00
#
_symmetry.space_group_name_H-M   'P 1'
#
loop_
_entity.id
_entity.type
_entity.pdbx_description
1 polymer ?
#
loop_
_entity_poly.entity_id
_entity_poly.type
_entity_poly.pdbx_seq_one_letter_code
_entity_poly.pdbx_strand_id
1 'polypeptide(L)'
;LWGWKHWISAAVFLWGWIHQYHCHKILGSLRHSTDAEEYVIPHGDWFEIVSSPHYLSEIVANLSFAAVETHKWYSQKFKDYPSNRFAIIPFLL
;
A
#
# COMPACT_ATOMS: atom_id res chain seq x y z
N LEU A 1 18.63 4.52 -15.53
CA LEU A 1 18.32 3.95 -14.19
C LEU A 1 16.92 3.30 -14.21
N TRP A 2 16.73 2.25 -15.00
CA TRP A 2 15.59 1.33 -14.83
C TRP A 2 16.02 0.28 -13.79
N GLY A 3 16.14 0.72 -12.54
CA GLY A 3 16.64 -0.14 -11.47
C GLY A 3 15.58 -1.13 -10.98
N TRP A 4 16.05 -2.19 -10.31
CA TRP A 4 15.31 -3.09 -9.43
C TRP A 4 14.30 -2.44 -8.47
N LYS A 5 14.45 -1.14 -8.13
CA LYS A 5 13.54 -0.40 -7.24
C LYS A 5 12.09 -0.34 -7.75
N HIS A 6 11.87 -0.23 -9.08
CA HIS A 6 10.50 -0.25 -9.62
C HIS A 6 9.82 -1.61 -9.42
N TRP A 7 10.58 -2.71 -9.47
CA TRP A 7 10.07 -4.04 -9.18
C TRP A 7 9.75 -4.24 -7.71
N ILE A 8 10.57 -3.68 -6.80
CA ILE A 8 10.27 -3.69 -5.36
C ILE A 8 8.99 -2.88 -5.09
N SER A 9 8.88 -1.67 -5.65
CA SER A 9 7.67 -0.85 -5.54
C SER A 9 6.43 -1.55 -6.10
N ALA A 10 6.54 -2.20 -7.27
CA ALA A 10 5.46 -2.98 -7.85
C ALA A 10 5.06 -4.18 -6.97
N ALA A 11 6.03 -4.87 -6.36
CA ALA A 11 5.75 -5.96 -5.44
C ALA A 11 5.02 -5.47 -4.18
N VAL A 12 5.48 -4.37 -3.57
CA VAL A 12 4.81 -3.74 -2.41
C VAL A 12 3.42 -3.22 -2.77
N PHE A 13 3.27 -2.65 -3.97
CA PHE A 13 1.98 -2.20 -4.49
C PHE A 13 0.99 -3.36 -4.62
N LEU A 14 1.41 -4.45 -5.28
CA LEU A 14 0.58 -5.64 -5.47
C LEU A 14 0.22 -6.28 -4.12
N TRP A 15 1.15 -6.34 -3.19
CA TRP A 15 0.91 -6.82 -1.84
C TRP A 15 -0.16 -5.99 -1.12
N GLY A 16 -0.02 -4.66 -1.11
CA GLY A 16 -1.03 -3.75 -0.55
C GLY A 16 -2.38 -3.91 -1.24
N TRP A 17 -2.40 -4.00 -2.57
CA TRP A 17 -3.63 -4.19 -3.34
C TRP A 17 -4.34 -5.51 -3.02
N ILE A 18 -3.61 -6.61 -2.83
CA ILE A 18 -4.16 -7.92 -2.44
C ILE A 18 -4.85 -7.82 -1.07
N HIS A 19 -4.19 -7.21 -0.07
CA HIS A 19 -4.80 -7.01 1.25
C HIS A 19 -6.01 -6.09 1.18
N GLN A 20 -5.94 -5.01 0.41
CA GLN A 20 -7.09 -4.12 0.20
C GLN A 20 -8.28 -4.88 -0.41
N TYR A 21 -8.02 -5.73 -1.41
CA TYR A 21 -9.05 -6.56 -2.04
C TYR A 21 -9.66 -7.56 -1.06
N HIS A 22 -8.85 -8.27 -0.27
CA HIS A 22 -9.35 -9.17 0.76
C HIS A 22 -10.21 -8.45 1.80
N CYS A 23 -9.77 -7.28 2.26
CA CYS A 23 -10.52 -6.48 3.22
C CYS A 23 -11.90 -6.07 2.67
N HIS A 24 -11.96 -5.61 1.41
CA HIS A 24 -13.24 -5.27 0.77
C HIS A 24 -14.12 -6.50 0.54
N LYS A 25 -13.54 -7.67 0.27
CA LYS A 25 -14.30 -8.91 0.16
C LYS A 25 -14.92 -9.32 1.50
N ILE A 26 -14.18 -9.19 2.61
CA ILE A 26 -14.68 -9.42 3.98
C ILE A 26 -15.83 -8.45 4.28
N LEU A 27 -15.59 -7.14 4.14
CA LEU A 27 -16.63 -6.12 4.37
C LEU A 27 -17.86 -6.32 3.46
N GLY A 28 -17.65 -6.74 2.22
CA GLY A 28 -18.72 -7.06 1.27
C GLY A 28 -19.54 -8.27 1.71
N SER A 29 -18.91 -9.33 2.24
CA SER A 29 -19.63 -10.50 2.74
C SER A 29 -20.52 -10.22 3.95
N LEU A 30 -20.12 -9.25 4.80
CA LEU A 30 -20.90 -8.84 5.98
C LEU A 30 -22.18 -8.09 5.62
N ARG A 31 -22.27 -7.50 4.43
CA ARG A 31 -23.48 -6.80 3.96
C ARG A 31 -24.63 -7.74 3.63
N HIS A 32 -24.37 -9.03 3.46
CA HIS A 32 -25.39 -10.02 3.10
C HIS A 32 -25.90 -10.84 4.29
N SER A 33 -25.30 -10.69 5.48
CA SER A 33 -25.54 -11.60 6.62
C SER A 33 -26.52 -11.10 7.67
N THR A 34 -27.06 -9.89 7.57
CA THR A 34 -27.86 -9.28 8.65
C THR A 34 -28.90 -8.31 8.09
N ASP A 35 -30.01 -8.10 8.82
CA ASP A 35 -30.89 -6.95 8.59
C ASP A 35 -30.00 -5.69 8.52
N ALA A 36 -30.25 -4.83 7.53
CA ALA A 36 -29.33 -3.78 7.06
C ALA A 36 -28.85 -2.75 8.11
N GLU A 37 -29.28 -2.87 9.36
CA GLU A 37 -28.98 -1.98 10.48
C GLU A 37 -27.95 -2.56 11.48
N GLU A 38 -27.67 -3.87 11.47
CA GLU A 38 -26.74 -4.46 12.44
C GLU A 38 -25.28 -4.36 11.99
N TYR A 39 -24.47 -3.62 12.74
CA TYR A 39 -23.04 -3.47 12.48
C TYR A 39 -22.26 -4.66 13.04
N VAL A 40 -21.57 -5.39 12.16
CA VAL A 40 -20.81 -6.59 12.51
C VAL A 40 -19.31 -6.29 12.49
N ILE A 41 -18.58 -6.81 13.49
CA ILE A 41 -17.12 -6.69 13.56
C ILE A 41 -16.48 -7.60 12.50
N PRO A 42 -15.65 -7.08 11.57
CA PRO A 42 -14.97 -7.89 10.58
C PRO A 42 -13.81 -8.68 11.20
N HIS A 43 -13.64 -9.92 10.74
CA HIS A 43 -12.57 -10.82 11.16
C HIS A 43 -11.79 -11.34 9.94
N GLY A 44 -10.49 -11.60 10.15
CA GLY A 44 -9.56 -12.08 9.12
C GLY A 44 -8.73 -10.99 8.45
N ASP A 45 -7.66 -11.41 7.77
CA ASP A 45 -6.62 -10.51 7.25
C ASP A 45 -6.10 -9.54 8.35
N TRP A 46 -5.75 -8.31 8.00
CA TRP A 46 -5.27 -7.30 8.95
C TRP A 46 -6.37 -6.69 9.84
N PHE A 47 -7.64 -7.13 9.76
CA PHE A 47 -8.67 -6.69 10.70
C PHE A 47 -8.39 -7.15 12.15
N GLU A 48 -7.61 -8.21 12.31
CA GLU A 48 -7.16 -8.69 13.64
C GLU A 48 -6.10 -7.78 14.27
N ILE A 49 -5.56 -6.81 13.50
CA ILE A 49 -4.42 -5.97 13.92
C ILE A 49 -4.83 -4.50 13.96
N VAL A 50 -5.60 -4.03 12.98
CA VAL A 50 -6.03 -2.62 12.86
C VAL A 50 -7.51 -2.55 12.50
N SER A 51 -8.19 -1.48 12.91
CA SER A 51 -9.65 -1.33 12.68
C SER A 51 -10.02 -1.15 11.21
N SER A 52 -9.17 -0.47 10.42
CA SER A 52 -9.41 -0.16 9.01
C SER A 52 -8.22 -0.56 8.13
N PRO A 53 -7.96 -1.87 8.00
CA PRO A 53 -6.81 -2.39 7.27
C PRO A 53 -6.82 -2.04 5.79
N HIS A 54 -7.99 -1.94 5.15
CA HIS A 54 -8.11 -1.52 3.75
C HIS A 54 -7.50 -0.13 3.49
N TYR A 55 -7.63 0.83 4.42
CA TYR A 55 -6.97 2.13 4.32
C TYR A 55 -5.46 2.02 4.52
N LEU A 56 -5.01 1.18 5.47
CA LEU A 56 -3.58 0.94 5.65
C LEU A 56 -2.96 0.33 4.39
N SER A 57 -3.61 -0.68 3.81
CA SER A 57 -3.21 -1.34 2.56
C SER A 57 -3.15 -0.35 1.40
N GLU A 58 -4.13 0.56 1.30
CA GLU A 58 -4.16 1.62 0.29
C GLU A 58 -3.00 2.61 0.45
N ILE A 59 -2.70 3.02 1.69
CA ILE A 59 -1.56 3.90 1.98
C ILE A 59 -0.26 3.19 1.58
N VAL A 60 -0.07 1.93 1.96
CA VAL A 60 1.14 1.16 1.60
C VAL A 60 1.34 1.08 0.10
N ALA A 61 0.27 0.78 -0.66
CA ALA A 61 0.34 0.66 -2.10
C ALA A 61 0.61 2.01 -2.78
N ASN A 62 -0.16 3.05 -2.45
CA ASN A 62 0.00 4.35 -3.10
C ASN A 62 1.34 5.01 -2.76
N LEU A 63 1.78 4.87 -1.51
CA LEU A 63 3.03 5.47 -1.05
C LEU A 63 4.25 4.79 -1.67
N SER A 64 4.21 3.47 -1.89
CA SER A 64 5.31 2.75 -2.54
C SER A 64 5.54 3.24 -3.97
N PHE A 65 4.46 3.46 -4.72
CA PHE A 65 4.51 3.93 -6.10
C PHE A 65 4.94 5.41 -6.15
N ALA A 66 4.26 6.27 -5.38
CA ALA A 66 4.53 7.70 -5.37
C ALA A 66 5.97 8.04 -4.93
N ALA A 67 6.50 7.33 -3.93
CA ALA A 67 7.86 7.55 -3.46
C ALA A 67 8.92 7.27 -4.52
N VAL A 68 8.80 6.15 -5.23
CA VAL A 68 9.78 5.77 -6.26
C VAL A 68 9.75 6.74 -7.44
N GLU A 69 8.57 7.14 -7.92
CA GLU A 69 8.46 8.12 -9.00
C GLU A 69 8.97 9.51 -8.57
N THR A 70 8.68 9.93 -7.35
CA THR A 70 9.19 11.20 -6.80
C THR A 70 10.72 11.19 -6.70
N HIS A 71 11.30 10.12 -6.16
CA HIS A 71 12.75 9.97 -6.03
C HIS A 71 13.45 9.95 -7.39
N LYS A 72 12.85 9.28 -8.38
CA LYS A 72 13.31 9.28 -9.77
C LYS A 72 13.25 10.69 -10.38
N TRP A 73 12.16 11.42 -10.18
CA TRP A 73 12.04 12.80 -10.64
C TRP A 73 13.13 13.70 -10.06
N TYR A 74 13.39 13.62 -8.76
CA TYR A 74 14.46 14.39 -8.11
C TYR A 74 15.84 14.07 -8.72
N SER A 75 16.15 12.78 -8.89
CA SER A 75 17.42 12.33 -9.46
C SER A 75 17.61 12.80 -10.91
N GLN A 76 16.53 12.98 -11.67
CA GLN A 76 16.57 13.49 -13.04
C GLN A 76 16.63 15.02 -13.11
N LYS A 77 15.96 15.70 -12.17
CA LYS A 77 15.81 17.15 -12.16
C LYS A 77 17.07 17.87 -11.67
N PHE A 78 17.71 17.33 -10.63
CA PHE A 78 18.84 17.97 -9.94
C PHE A 78 20.13 17.19 -10.20
N LYS A 79 21.12 17.85 -10.81
CA LYS A 79 22.42 17.23 -11.14
C LYS A 79 23.24 16.88 -9.90
N ASP A 80 23.00 17.59 -8.79
CA ASP A 80 23.67 17.48 -7.49
C ASP A 80 22.84 16.69 -6.46
N TYR A 81 21.79 15.98 -6.90
CA TYR A 81 20.98 15.17 -5.99
C TYR A 81 21.80 14.02 -5.38
N PRO A 82 21.86 13.88 -4.04
CA PRO A 82 22.67 12.85 -3.41
C PRO A 82 22.15 11.43 -3.71
N SER A 83 23.02 10.57 -4.25
CA SER A 83 22.68 9.20 -4.66
C SER A 83 22.46 8.22 -3.49
N ASN A 84 22.84 8.61 -2.27
CA ASN A 84 22.68 7.82 -1.05
C ASN A 84 21.30 7.98 -0.38
N ARG A 85 20.40 8.81 -0.93
CA ARG A 85 19.04 8.96 -0.41
C ARG A 85 18.16 7.77 -0.79
N PHE A 86 17.29 7.39 0.14
CA PHE A 86 16.21 6.43 -0.09
C PHE A 86 14.97 7.16 -0.61
N ALA A 87 14.05 6.43 -1.24
CA ALA A 87 12.82 7.02 -1.77
C ALA A 87 11.83 7.37 -0.65
N ILE A 88 11.64 6.45 0.29
CA ILE A 88 10.84 6.74 1.50
C ILE A 88 11.21 5.87 2.70
N ILE A 89 11.14 4.54 2.57
CA ILE A 89 11.45 3.60 3.65
C ILE A 89 12.91 3.15 3.46
N PRO A 90 13.83 3.50 4.37
CA PRO A 90 15.22 3.11 4.26
C PRO A 90 15.35 1.60 4.07
N PHE A 91 16.27 1.18 3.19
CA PHE A 91 16.57 -0.21 2.87
C PHE A 91 15.45 -1.02 2.18
N LEU A 92 14.25 -0.44 2.01
CA LEU A 92 13.15 -1.06 1.27
C LEU A 92 12.88 -0.35 -0.07
N LEU A 93 12.80 1.00 -0.10
CA LEU A 93 12.47 1.81 -1.29
C LEU A 93 13.46 2.97 -1.49
#